data_AF-A0A919LQS6-F1
#
_entry.id   AF-A0A919LQS6-F1
#
_cell.length_a   1.000
_cell.length_b   1.000
_cell.length_c   1.000
_cell.angle_alpha   90.00
_cell.angle_beta   90.00
_cell.angle_gamma   90.00
#
_symmetry.space_group_name_H-M   'P 1'
#
loop_
_entity.id
_entity.type
_entity.pdbx_description
1 polymer ?
#
loop_
_entity_poly.entity_id
_entity_poly.type
_entity_poly.pdbx_seq_one_letter_code
_entity_poly.pdbx_strand_id
1 'polypeptide(L)' 'MRRRQQLLAQAGFKYSGQYTHPVSRIEQVAQWRQRWYRSPLPFVSDGVIVREGREPPGRVWSPGKGEWLAARNILRHRG' A
#
# COMPACT_ATOMS: atom_id res chain seq x y z
N MET A 1 -5.08 6.31 -9.27
CA MET A 1 -5.52 5.57 -8.07
C MET A 1 -6.89 5.94 -7.46
N ARG A 2 -7.32 7.21 -7.35
CA ARG A 2 -8.59 7.55 -6.66
C ARG A 2 -9.85 6.82 -7.18
N ARG A 3 -10.05 6.75 -8.50
CA ARG A 3 -11.20 6.06 -9.11
C ARG A 3 -11.26 4.57 -8.72
N ARG A 4 -10.11 3.90 -8.67
CA ARG A 4 -10.02 2.49 -8.27
C ARG A 4 -10.44 2.29 -6.82
N GLN A 5 -10.02 3.17 -5.91
CA GLN A 5 -10.42 3.09 -4.50
C GLN A 5 -11.93 3.29 -4.31
N GLN A 6 -12.53 4.20 -5.09
CA GLN A 6 -13.99 4.39 -5.08
C GLN A 6 -14.73 3.13 -5.55
N LEU A 7 -14.29 2.51 -6.65
CA LEU A 7 -14.89 1.27 -7.15
C LEU A 7 -14.73 0.11 -6.16
N LEU A 8 -13.57 -0.01 -5.51
CA LEU A 8 -13.34 -1.02 -4.48
C LEU A 8 -14.24 -0.80 -3.26
N ALA A 9 -14.41 0.46 -2.82
CA ALA A 9 -15.32 0.79 -1.74
C ALA A 9 -16.78 0.44 -2.09
N GLN A 10 -17.23 0.76 -3.31
CA GLN A 10 -18.56 0.39 -3.82
C GLN A 10 -18.74 -1.13 -3.90
N ALA A 11 -17.69 -1.87 -4.23
CA ALA A 11 -17.69 -3.33 -4.25
C ALA A 11 -17.54 -3.99 -2.86
N GLY A 12 -17.55 -3.21 -1.77
CA GLY A 12 -17.52 -3.72 -0.40
C GLY A 12 -16.12 -3.89 0.21
N PHE A 13 -15.05 -3.51 -0.49
CA PHE A 13 -13.68 -3.55 0.05
C PHE A 13 -13.38 -2.35 0.94
N LYS A 14 -13.92 -2.38 2.17
CA LYS A 14 -13.92 -1.27 3.14
C LYS A 14 -12.52 -0.73 3.50
N TYR A 15 -11.50 -1.59 3.59
CA TYR A 15 -10.17 -1.19 4.06
C TYR A 15 -9.26 -0.62 2.97
N SER A 16 -9.58 -0.84 1.69
CA SER A 16 -8.73 -0.46 0.56
C SER A 16 -8.41 1.05 0.55
N GLY A 17 -9.42 1.89 0.74
CA GLY A 17 -9.25 3.34 0.81
C GLY A 17 -8.68 3.84 2.14
N GLN A 18 -9.01 3.18 3.25
CA GLN A 18 -8.61 3.62 4.60
C GLN A 18 -7.10 3.49 4.85
N TYR A 19 -6.47 2.49 4.23
CA TYR A 19 -5.03 2.23 4.35
C TYR A 19 -4.26 2.60 3.07
N THR A 20 -4.83 3.45 2.20
CA THR A 20 -4.15 4.04 1.04
C THR A 20 -3.99 5.54 1.24
N HIS A 21 -2.76 6.01 1.47
CA HIS A 21 -2.46 7.44 1.59
C HIS A 21 -1.58 7.94 0.43
N PRO A 22 -1.91 9.10 -0.16
CA PRO A 22 -1.00 9.74 -1.10
C PRO A 22 0.26 10.20 -0.38
N VAL A 23 1.41 9.96 -1.01
CA VAL A 23 2.71 10.43 -0.55
C VAL A 23 3.43 11.09 -1.72
N SER A 24 4.26 12.07 -1.41
CA SER A 24 5.05 12.85 -2.37
C SER A 24 6.57 12.74 -2.13
N ARG A 25 6.96 12.22 -0.95
CA ARG A 25 8.35 12.08 -0.51
C ARG A 25 8.53 10.79 0.29
N ILE A 26 9.75 10.25 0.29
CA ILE A 26 10.04 8.94 0.90
C ILE A 26 9.85 8.95 2.43
N GLU A 27 10.08 10.08 3.09
CA GLU A 27 9.93 10.23 4.54
C GLU A 27 8.48 10.03 4.98
N GLN A 28 7.51 10.40 4.14
CA GLN A 28 6.09 10.17 4.42
C GLN A 28 5.76 8.68 4.44
N VAL A 29 6.43 7.86 3.62
CA VAL A 29 6.28 6.39 3.65
C VAL A 29 6.75 5.84 5.00
N ALA A 30 7.91 6.31 5.49
CA ALA A 30 8.44 5.89 6.78
C ALA A 30 7.50 6.28 7.95
N GLN A 31 6.94 7.49 7.91
CA GLN A 31 5.97 7.96 8.90
C GLN A 31 4.70 7.09 8.93
N TRP A 32 4.12 6.79 7.77
CA TRP A 32 2.95 5.91 7.68
C TRP A 32 3.25 4.50 8.18
N ARG A 33 4.40 3.94 7.78
CA ARG A 33 4.85 2.63 8.26
C ARG A 33 4.97 2.62 9.79
N GLN A 34 5.57 3.64 10.39
CA GLN A 34 5.72 3.71 11.84
C GLN A 34 4.38 3.85 12.56
N ARG A 35 3.46 4.66 12.00
CA ARG A 35 2.11 4.81 12.54
C ARG A 35 1.35 3.50 12.56
N TRP A 36 1.31 2.78 11.43
CA TRP A 36 0.59 1.52 11.34
C TRP A 36 1.25 0.39 12.13
N TYR A 37 2.58 0.37 12.22
CA TYR A 37 3.29 -0.57 13.08
C TYR A 37 2.95 -0.42 14.56
N ARG A 38 2.64 0.80 15.00
CA ARG A 38 2.29 1.11 16.40
C ARG A 38 0.79 1.17 16.68
N SER A 39 -0.05 0.94 15.66
CA SER A 39 -1.51 0.98 15.80
C SER A 39 -2.09 -0.42 15.73
N PRO A 40 -3.16 -0.73 16.49
CA PRO A 40 -3.90 -1.97 16.27
C PRO A 40 -4.54 -1.95 14.88
N LEU A 41 -4.19 -2.91 14.04
CA LEU A 41 -4.78 -3.09 12.71
C LEU A 41 -5.90 -4.14 12.78
N PRO A 42 -7.01 -3.96 12.03
CA PRO A 42 -8.11 -4.92 11.97
C PRO A 42 -7.78 -6.18 11.15
N PHE A 43 -6.53 -6.35 10.73
CA PHE A 43 -6.02 -7.48 9.97
C PHE A 43 -4.51 -7.65 10.23
N VAL A 44 -3.98 -8.83 9.90
CA VAL A 44 -2.52 -9.08 9.90
C VAL A 44 -1.92 -8.47 8.64
N SER A 45 -0.84 -7.70 8.80
CA SER A 45 -0.09 -7.11 7.69
C SER A 45 1.38 -7.49 7.77
N ASP A 46 1.96 -7.85 6.64
CA ASP A 46 3.38 -8.17 6.53
C ASP A 46 4.20 -7.00 5.97
N GLY A 47 3.66 -5.79 5.82
CA GLY A 47 4.45 -4.68 5.28
C GLY A 47 3.63 -3.54 4.67
N VAL A 48 4.33 -2.64 3.97
CA VAL A 48 3.75 -1.56 3.19
C VAL A 48 4.14 -1.67 1.72
N ILE A 49 3.23 -1.28 0.83
CA ILE A 49 3.47 -1.24 -0.62
C ILE A 49 3.40 0.23 -1.07
N VAL A 50 4.44 0.70 -1.74
CA VAL A 50 4.44 2.01 -2.40
C VAL A 50 4.15 1.81 -3.89
N ARG A 51 3.21 2.57 -4.41
CA ARG A 51 2.80 2.55 -5.83
C ARG A 51 2.85 3.95 -6.40
N GLU A 52 3.35 4.07 -7.63
CA GLU A 52 3.21 5.32 -8.37
C GLU A 52 1.73 5.65 -8.62
N GLY A 53 1.37 6.93 -8.52
CA GLY A 53 -0.01 7.39 -8.68
C GLY A 53 -0.56 7.23 -10.11
N ARG A 54 0.33 7.23 -11.11
CA ARG A 54 0.05 6.89 -12.51
C ARG A 54 0.31 5.40 -12.70
N GLU A 55 -0.72 4.66 -13.09
CA GLU A 55 -0.59 3.24 -13.40
C GLU A 55 -0.24 3.16 -14.89
N PRO A 56 0.93 2.62 -15.29
CA PRO A 56 1.21 2.38 -16.70
C PRO A 56 0.17 1.42 -17.27
N PRO A 57 -0.14 1.48 -18.58
CA PRO A 57 -0.98 0.46 -19.21
C PRO A 57 -0.40 -0.93 -18.91
N GLY A 58 -1.26 -1.88 -18.49
CA GLY A 58 -0.87 -3.16 -17.88
C GLY A 58 0.02 -4.09 -18.72
N ARG A 59 0.41 -3.67 -19.94
CA ARG A 59 1.33 -4.35 -20.85
C ARG A 59 2.81 -4.27 -20.39
N VAL A 60 3.14 -3.46 -19.39
CA VAL A 60 4.50 -3.32 -18.82
C VAL A 60 4.66 -4.04 -17.47
N TRP A 61 3.67 -4.83 -17.05
CA TRP A 61 3.76 -5.57 -15.79
C TRP A 61 4.65 -6.81 -15.96
N SER A 62 5.79 -6.82 -15.27
CA SER A 62 6.65 -8.00 -15.10
C SER A 62 7.09 -8.09 -13.64
N PRO A 63 6.90 -9.25 -12.96
CA PRO A 63 7.41 -9.46 -11.61
C PRO A 63 8.92 -9.21 -11.57
N GLY A 64 9.39 -8.32 -10.69
CA GLY A 64 10.81 -8.00 -10.52
C GLY A 64 11.38 -6.92 -11.45
N LYS A 65 10.59 -6.32 -12.35
CA LYS A 65 11.04 -5.20 -13.23
C LYS A 65 10.16 -3.95 -13.15
N GLY A 66 9.43 -3.77 -12.05
CA GLY A 66 8.71 -2.53 -11.79
C GLY A 66 9.47 -1.69 -10.78
N GLU A 67 10.19 -0.66 -11.22
CA GLU A 67 10.70 0.40 -10.33
C GLU A 67 9.56 1.13 -9.56
N TRP A 68 8.32 0.81 -9.90
CA TRP A 68 7.08 1.43 -9.43
C TRP A 68 6.40 0.71 -8.25
N LEU A 69 6.99 -0.39 -7.78
CA LEU A 69 6.46 -1.23 -6.68
C LEU A 69 7.59 -1.63 -5.72
N ALA A 70 7.67 -0.96 -4.58
CA ALA A 70 8.51 -1.38 -3.47
C ALA A 70 7.65 -2.08 -2.42
N ALA A 71 7.89 -3.37 -2.20
CA ALA A 71 7.34 -4.12 -1.07
C ALA A 71 8.42 -4.23 0.01
N ARG A 72 8.12 -3.77 1.23
CA ARG A 72 9.03 -3.95 2.37
C ARG A 72 8.33 -4.79 3.44
N ASN A 73 8.83 -6.01 3.62
CA ASN A 73 8.30 -6.95 4.60
C ASN A 73 8.56 -6.50 6.05
N ILE A 74 7.63 -6.86 6.93
CA ILE A 74 7.66 -6.82 8.39
C ILE A 74 7.53 -8.29 8.82
N LEU A 75 8.64 -8.88 9.24
CA LEU A 75 8.61 -10.19 9.88
C LEU A 75 7.90 -10.03 11.23
N ARG A 76 6.79 -10.76 11.40
CA ARG A 76 6.00 -10.79 12.62
C ARG A 76 6.48 -11.95 13.49
N HIS A 77 7.43 -11.70 14.40
CA HIS A 77 7.62 -12.60 15.54
C HIS A 77 6.49 -12.35 16.55
N ARG A 78 5.55 -13.28 16.64
CA ARG A 78 4.69 -13.42 17.81
C ARG A 78 5.49 -14.16 18.88
N GLY A 79 5.65 -13.55 20.04
CA GLY A 79 5.78 -14.29 21.31
C GLY A 79 4.41 -14.72 21.80
#